data_AF-A0A9D8AW16-F1
#
_entry.id   AF-A0A9D8AW16-F1
#
_cell.length_a   1.000
_cell.length_b   1.000
_cell.length_c   1.000
_cell.angle_alpha   90.00
_cell.angle_beta   90.00
_cell.angle_gamma   90.00
#
_symmetry.space_group_name_H-M   'P 1'
#
loop_
_entity.id
_entity.type
_entity.pdbx_description
1 polymer ?
#
loop_
_entity_poly.entity_id
_entity_poly.type
_entity_poly.pdbx_seq_one_letter_code
_entity_poly.pdbx_strand_id
1 'polypeptide(L)'
;MRAQGQPGWAKAVAWATVALGGLYIANPTLGIFELIPDALPIVGNLDEAAVMFLIFGAMRYLGMRLPDFVERWAQPLPQLPSGVAPKQE
;
A
#
# COMPACT_ATOMS: atom_id res chain seq x y z
N MET A 1 14.97 7.13 6.85
CA MET A 1 16.09 6.19 6.60
C MET A 1 16.38 6.20 5.11
N ARG A 2 17.60 6.53 4.68
CA ARG A 2 17.95 6.66 3.25
C ARG A 2 18.09 5.27 2.62
N ALA A 3 17.49 5.07 1.44
CA ALA A 3 17.44 3.81 0.69
C ALA A 3 18.77 3.43 -0.01
N GLN A 4 19.89 3.49 0.70
CA GLN A 4 21.18 2.99 0.21
C GLN A 4 21.35 1.55 0.73
N GLY A 5 20.96 0.56 -0.07
CA GLY A 5 21.09 -0.86 0.26
C GLY A 5 20.01 -1.79 -0.28
N GLN A 6 18.99 -1.28 -0.99
CA GLN A 6 17.92 -2.12 -1.53
C GLN A 6 18.37 -2.91 -2.77
N PRO A 7 18.13 -4.23 -2.83
CA PRO A 7 18.57 -5.05 -3.94
C PRO A 7 17.78 -4.71 -5.22
N GLY A 8 18.45 -4.74 -6.38
CA GLY A 8 17.87 -4.29 -7.66
C GLY A 8 16.60 -5.05 -8.06
N TRP A 9 16.52 -6.35 -7.75
CA TRP A 9 15.33 -7.17 -8.02
C TRP A 9 14.10 -6.69 -7.23
N ALA A 10 14.28 -6.22 -6.00
CA ALA A 10 13.17 -5.76 -5.18
C ALA A 10 12.63 -4.40 -5.68
N LYS A 11 13.51 -3.55 -6.24
CA LYS A 11 13.07 -2.35 -6.96
C LYS A 11 12.31 -2.70 -8.24
N ALA A 12 12.75 -3.73 -8.97
CA ALA A 12 12.04 -4.21 -10.15
C ALA A 12 10.65 -4.75 -9.78
N VAL A 13 10.53 -5.52 -8.69
CA VAL A 13 9.25 -5.98 -8.15
C VAL A 13 8.38 -4.79 -7.77
N ALA A 14 8.90 -3.81 -7.03
CA ALA A 14 8.13 -2.63 -6.65
C ALA A 14 7.60 -1.84 -7.87
N TRP A 15 8.43 -1.65 -8.90
CA TRP A 15 7.98 -1.03 -10.16
C TRP A 15 6.91 -1.84 -10.86
N ALA A 16 7.07 -3.17 -10.92
CA ALA A 16 6.08 -4.07 -11.50
C ALA A 16 4.75 -4.01 -10.72
N THR A 17 4.80 -3.97 -9.38
CA THR A 17 3.61 -3.82 -8.53
C THR A 17 2.88 -2.51 -8.82
N VAL A 18 3.58 -1.38 -8.93
CA VAL A 18 2.96 -0.09 -9.27
C VAL A 18 2.32 -0.13 -10.66
N ALA A 19 3.00 -0.66 -11.66
CA ALA A 19 2.51 -0.69 -13.03
C ALA A 19 1.32 -1.65 -13.21
N LEU A 20 1.45 -2.90 -12.76
CA LEU A 20 0.41 -3.92 -12.90
C LEU A 20 -0.79 -3.63 -11.99
N GLY A 21 -0.54 -3.19 -10.76
CA GLY A 21 -1.61 -2.79 -9.84
C GLY A 21 -2.37 -1.57 -10.38
N GLY A 22 -1.67 -0.57 -10.92
CA GLY A 22 -2.31 0.59 -11.55
C GLY A 22 -3.17 0.19 -12.75
N LEU A 23 -2.71 -0.75 -13.58
CA LEU A 23 -3.49 -1.29 -14.70
C LEU A 23 -4.74 -2.03 -14.22
N TYR A 24 -4.63 -2.82 -13.15
CA TYR A 24 -5.73 -3.55 -12.55
C TYR A 24 -6.80 -2.61 -11.98
N ILE A 25 -6.41 -1.61 -11.19
CA ILE A 25 -7.33 -0.59 -10.63
C ILE A 25 -7.97 0.27 -11.71
N ALA A 26 -7.27 0.52 -12.82
CA ALA A 26 -7.85 1.24 -13.95
C ALA A 26 -9.02 0.46 -14.61
N ASN A 27 -9.14 -0.84 -14.34
CA ASN A 27 -10.20 -1.73 -14.81
C ASN A 27 -10.65 -1.41 -16.25
N PRO A 28 -9.74 -1.49 -17.25
CA PRO A 28 -10.02 -1.04 -18.63
C PRO A 28 -11.11 -1.88 -19.32
N THR A 29 -11.47 -3.03 -18.74
CA THR A 29 -12.48 -3.97 -19.22
C THR A 29 -13.89 -3.69 -18.68
N LEU A 30 -14.06 -2.73 -17.76
CA LEU A 30 -15.35 -2.28 -17.20
C LEU A 30 -16.24 -3.43 -16.65
N GLY A 31 -15.65 -4.54 -16.21
CA GLY A 31 -16.40 -5.72 -15.75
C GLY A 31 -17.22 -6.45 -16.82
N ILE A 32 -17.03 -6.17 -18.11
CA ILE A 32 -17.85 -6.73 -19.22
C ILE A 32 -17.52 -8.21 -19.51
N PHE A 33 -16.38 -8.72 -19.04
CA PHE A 33 -15.87 -10.07 -19.32
C PHE A 33 -15.66 -10.94 -18.07
N GLU A 34 -16.37 -10.68 -16.97
CA GLU A 34 -16.15 -11.45 -15.73
C GLU A 34 -17.05 -12.70 -15.63
N LEU A 35 -16.42 -13.86 -15.50
CA LEU A 35 -17.05 -15.19 -15.35
C LEU A 35 -17.53 -15.47 -13.91
N ILE A 36 -17.17 -14.60 -12.94
CA ILE A 36 -17.51 -14.74 -11.52
C ILE A 36 -18.13 -13.41 -11.05
N PRO A 37 -19.26 -13.42 -10.31
CA PRO A 37 -19.95 -12.19 -9.91
C PRO A 37 -19.30 -11.60 -8.65
N ASP A 38 -18.08 -11.06 -8.77
CA ASP A 38 -17.43 -10.21 -7.75
C ASP A 38 -17.45 -8.71 -8.16
N ALA A 39 -17.66 -8.37 -9.44
CA ALA A 39 -17.76 -6.99 -9.94
C ALA A 39 -19.19 -6.42 -9.98
N LEU A 40 -20.01 -6.65 -8.95
CA LEU A 40 -21.22 -5.84 -8.81
C LEU A 40 -20.81 -4.43 -8.37
N PRO A 41 -21.16 -3.37 -9.12
CA PRO A 41 -20.71 -1.98 -8.87
C PRO A 41 -21.18 -1.36 -7.55
N ILE A 42 -21.84 -2.14 -6.69
CA ILE A 42 -22.42 -1.74 -5.40
C ILE A 42 -21.81 -2.54 -4.23
N VAL A 43 -21.34 -3.78 -4.44
CA VAL A 43 -20.75 -4.64 -3.40
C VAL A 43 -19.70 -5.58 -4.03
N GLY A 44 -18.46 -5.52 -3.52
CA GLY A 44 -17.30 -6.27 -4.02
C GLY A 44 -16.22 -5.29 -4.49
N ASN A 45 -14.99 -5.41 -3.95
CA ASN A 45 -13.71 -4.77 -4.36
C ASN A 45 -12.65 -4.79 -3.23
N LEU A 46 -12.66 -5.84 -2.38
CA LEU A 46 -11.67 -5.98 -1.31
C LEU A 46 -10.26 -6.25 -1.86
N ASP A 47 -10.20 -6.96 -2.97
CA ASP A 47 -8.99 -7.20 -3.75
C ASP A 47 -8.45 -5.92 -4.38
N GLU A 48 -9.29 -5.04 -4.94
CA GLU A 48 -8.86 -3.71 -5.39
C GLU A 48 -8.27 -2.88 -4.23
N ALA A 49 -8.91 -2.92 -3.05
CA ALA A 49 -8.36 -2.26 -1.87
C ALA A 49 -6.99 -2.84 -1.49
N ALA A 50 -6.85 -4.17 -1.51
CA ALA A 50 -5.57 -4.84 -1.26
C ALA A 50 -4.49 -4.45 -2.28
N VAL A 51 -4.85 -4.37 -3.57
CA VAL A 51 -3.95 -3.91 -4.65
C VAL A 51 -3.52 -2.47 -4.40
N MET A 52 -4.42 -1.59 -3.98
CA MET A 52 -4.07 -0.22 -3.61
C MET A 52 -3.07 -0.15 -2.45
N PHE A 53 -3.22 -0.99 -1.42
CA PHE A 53 -2.22 -1.07 -0.34
C PHE A 53 -0.86 -1.54 -0.84
N LEU A 54 -0.83 -2.52 -1.75
CA LEU A 54 0.42 -3.00 -2.37
C LEU A 54 1.11 -1.91 -3.19
N ILE A 55 0.33 -1.13 -3.96
CA ILE A 55 0.84 0.01 -4.72
C ILE A 55 1.45 1.04 -3.77
N PHE A 56 0.76 1.46 -2.72
CA PHE A 56 1.30 2.43 -1.76
C PHE A 56 2.57 1.94 -1.07
N GLY A 57 2.61 0.66 -0.68
CA GLY A 57 3.81 0.04 -0.13
C GLY A 57 4.99 0.08 -1.11
N ALA A 58 4.75 -0.29 -2.38
CA ALA A 58 5.76 -0.26 -3.44
C ALA A 58 6.23 1.17 -3.75
N MET A 59 5.31 2.14 -3.77
CA MET A 59 5.65 3.54 -3.98
C MET A 59 6.55 4.08 -2.87
N ARG A 60 6.21 3.79 -1.62
CA ARG A 60 7.03 4.15 -0.46
C ARG A 60 8.40 3.47 -0.50
N TYR A 61 8.44 2.19 -0.90
CA TYR A 61 9.68 1.43 -1.07
C TYR A 61 10.62 2.10 -2.10
N LEU A 62 10.05 2.59 -3.20
CA LEU A 62 10.74 3.32 -4.26
C LEU A 62 11.10 4.78 -3.88
N GLY A 63 10.67 5.26 -2.71
CA GLY A 63 10.90 6.63 -2.26
C GLY A 63 10.00 7.68 -2.92
N MET A 64 8.90 7.26 -3.53
CA MET A 64 7.88 8.16 -4.05
C MET A 64 7.04 8.74 -2.90
N ARG A 65 6.64 10.01 -3.04
CA ARG A 65 5.76 10.67 -2.09
C ARG A 65 4.33 10.19 -2.28
N LEU A 66 3.72 9.71 -1.19
CA LEU A 66 2.28 9.44 -1.14
C LEU A 66 1.53 10.72 -0.73
N PRO A 67 0.22 10.81 -1.00
CA PRO A 67 -0.60 11.89 -0.47
C PRO A 67 -0.52 12.00 1.06
N ASP A 68 -0.54 13.22 1.59
CA ASP A 68 -0.34 13.47 3.04
C ASP A 68 -1.34 12.72 3.93
N PHE A 69 -2.57 12.53 3.46
CA PHE A 69 -3.56 11.75 4.19
C PHE A 69 -3.16 10.28 4.28
N VAL A 70 -2.57 9.68 3.24
CA VAL A 70 -2.10 8.28 3.29
C VAL A 70 -0.88 8.16 4.21
N GLU A 71 0.07 9.09 4.09
CA GLU A 71 1.27 9.10 4.95
C GLU A 71 0.92 9.19 6.42
N ARG A 72 -0.11 9.97 6.78
CA ARG A 72 -0.58 10.09 8.17
C ARG A 72 -1.12 8.76 8.71
N TRP A 73 -1.88 8.03 7.90
CA TRP A 73 -2.43 6.72 8.29
C TRP A 73 -1.36 5.62 8.30
N ALA A 74 -0.30 5.76 7.51
CA ALA A 74 0.80 4.82 7.42
C ALA A 74 1.93 5.07 8.45
N GLN A 75 1.84 6.10 9.29
CA GLN A 75 2.83 6.32 10.36
C GLN A 75 2.80 5.17 11.37
N PRO A 76 3.96 4.63 11.79
CA PRO A 76 4.02 3.79 12.98
C PRO A 76 3.44 4.56 14.18
N LEU A 77 2.72 3.86 15.06
CA LEU A 77 2.24 4.47 16.30
C LEU A 77 3.41 5.18 17.02
N PRO A 78 3.19 6.38 17.59
CA PRO A 78 4.19 7.01 18.44
C PRO A 78 4.68 5.99 19.46
N GLN A 79 5.99 5.84 19.59
CA GLN A 79 6.58 4.99 20.62
C GLN A 79 5.98 5.45 21.95
N LEU A 80 5.19 4.58 22.59
CA LEU A 80 4.69 4.87 23.93
C LEU A 80 5.91 5.15 24.82
N PRO A 81 5.84 6.15 25.72
CA PRO A 81 6.96 6.46 26.60
C PRO A 81 7.40 5.18 27.31
N SER A 82 8.61 4.72 27.04
CA SER A 82 9.20 3.50 27.61
C SER A 82 9.59 3.65 29.07
N GLY A 83 9.03 4.65 29.75
CA GLY A 83 9.40 5.07 31.10
C GLY A 83 8.20 5.63 31.85
N VAL A 84 7.22 4.78 32.15
CA VAL A 84 6.51 4.91 33.43
C VAL A 84 7.26 3.98 34.39
N ALA A 85 8.40 4.44 34.89
CA ALA A 85 9.00 3.80 36.05
C ALA A 85 8.01 3.93 37.21
N PRO A 86 7.76 2.86 38.00
CA PRO A 86 6.91 2.98 39.18
C PRO A 86 7.53 4.04 40.09
N LYS A 87 6.75 5.08 40.42
CA LYS A 87 7.11 5.99 41.51
C LYS A 87 7.27 5.13 42.76
N GLN A 88 8.49 5.01 43.26
CA GLN A 88 8.70 4.48 44.60
C GLN A 88 8.29 5.59 45.56
N GLU A 89 7.14 5.39 46.21
CA GLU A 89 6.66 6.19 47.33
C GLU A 89 7.39 5.81 48.63
#